data_AF-A0A8H3X859-F1
#
_entry.id   AF-A0A8H3X859-F1
#
_cell.length_a   1.000
_cell.length_b   1.000
_cell.length_c   1.000
_cell.angle_alpha   90.00
_cell.angle_beta   90.00
_cell.angle_gamma   90.00
#
_symmetry.space_group_name_H-M   'P 1'
#
loop_
_entity.id
_entity.type
_entity.pdbx_description
1 polymer ?
#
loop_
_entity_poly.entity_id
_entity_poly.type
_entity_poly.pdbx_seq_one_letter_code
_entity_poly.pdbx_strand_id
1 'polypeptide(L)'
;MDTSVEQPLNKSTQISHNTGVDPRDANTPDNWVPRHPEMVRLTGKHPFNAEAPLSLLMEQGFITPNPLHYVRNHGPVPKLQWETHRLTVNGLVSKPLILSMDDIENLPYKEFPVTLTCAGNRRKEQNMIKQSKGFNWGAAATSCAIWKGVPLNHLLKLAGVIDEKTDKPRYVCFAGSDKLPNGFYGTSIPLEWAMNDANDVILAYGMNGEKLPPDHGFPLRAIIPGCIGGRMVKWLSSITVSDKESDSYYHYNDNRVLPPEYDMERATKEKIWYNPDYIINKLNINSAITSPAHNERISLSSFVSTKEYTIKGYAYTGGGQKITRVEVSLDYGKTWLLAKLTQPELEHPVVLKRGIFPIPRFWCWSFWSISIPLYSFIRCEEISVRAWDATHNTQPNTPTWNVLGMMNNCHFRVKVNTINQGKEFFLEFRHPTQPGNNPGGWMVKPEPPKTEKTVSNSSTSNNKDKRTFTTQQVEKHNNEKDCWIIIEKKVYDCTRFLKVHPGGLEAILINAGKDVTEEFNAIHSSKARARLDKFYIGDLSDNTQAKL
;
A
#
# COMPACT_ATOMS: atom_id res chain seq x y z
N MET A 1 -28.25 -27.63 -32.39
CA MET A 1 -26.95 -28.21 -32.03
C MET A 1 -26.16 -27.08 -31.42
N ASP A 2 -26.25 -27.01 -30.11
CA ASP A 2 -25.80 -25.90 -29.27
C ASP A 2 -24.72 -26.49 -28.36
N THR A 3 -23.48 -26.04 -28.51
CA THR A 3 -22.36 -26.52 -27.69
C THR A 3 -21.69 -25.31 -27.06
N SER A 4 -22.29 -24.87 -25.95
CA SER A 4 -21.65 -24.01 -24.95
C SER A 4 -20.48 -24.77 -24.32
N VAL A 5 -19.25 -24.32 -24.60
CA VAL A 5 -18.06 -24.78 -23.90
C VAL A 5 -18.04 -24.08 -22.53
N GLU A 6 -18.59 -24.74 -21.52
CA GLU A 6 -18.35 -24.37 -20.12
C GLU A 6 -16.86 -24.56 -19.81
N GLN A 7 -16.17 -23.46 -19.52
CA GLN A 7 -14.86 -23.53 -18.87
C GLN A 7 -15.08 -23.96 -17.41
N PRO A 8 -14.26 -24.89 -16.87
CA PRO A 8 -14.39 -25.30 -15.49
C PRO A 8 -14.03 -24.12 -14.57
N LEU A 9 -15.02 -23.61 -13.83
CA LEU A 9 -14.77 -22.79 -12.65
C LEU A 9 -13.86 -23.60 -11.72
N ASN A 10 -12.59 -23.20 -11.62
CA ASN A 10 -11.72 -23.64 -10.53
C ASN A 10 -12.47 -23.33 -9.23
N LYS A 11 -12.57 -24.33 -8.33
CA LYS A 11 -13.13 -24.19 -6.99
C LYS A 11 -12.45 -23.02 -6.29
N SER A 12 -13.06 -21.84 -6.35
CA SER A 12 -12.62 -20.70 -5.57
C SER A 12 -12.83 -21.07 -4.12
N THR A 13 -11.76 -21.01 -3.33
CA THR A 13 -11.88 -20.76 -1.90
C THR A 13 -12.70 -19.48 -1.79
N GLN A 14 -14.01 -19.62 -1.58
CA GLN A 14 -14.87 -18.49 -1.26
C GLN A 14 -14.31 -17.88 0.01
N ILE A 15 -13.60 -16.76 -0.15
CA ILE A 15 -13.11 -15.99 0.98
C ILE A 15 -14.35 -15.57 1.75
N SER A 16 -14.42 -16.00 3.01
CA SER A 16 -15.50 -15.60 3.91
C SER A 16 -15.63 -14.08 3.90
N HIS A 17 -16.79 -13.58 3.46
CA HIS A 17 -17.12 -12.16 3.55
C HIS A 17 -17.27 -11.68 4.99
N ASN A 18 -17.38 -12.60 5.96
CA ASN A 18 -17.55 -12.27 7.37
C ASN A 18 -16.27 -12.59 8.14
N THR A 19 -15.32 -11.66 8.11
CA THR A 19 -14.14 -11.70 8.98
C THR A 19 -14.48 -10.92 10.23
N GLY A 20 -14.54 -11.54 11.40
CA GLY A 20 -14.75 -10.82 12.65
C GLY A 20 -13.67 -9.76 12.93
N VAL A 21 -13.83 -9.01 14.02
CA VAL A 21 -12.76 -8.12 14.49
C VAL A 21 -11.54 -8.97 14.87
N ASP A 22 -10.40 -8.67 14.27
CA ASP A 22 -9.14 -9.33 14.56
C ASP A 22 -8.72 -9.06 16.01
N PRO A 23 -8.35 -10.08 16.82
CA PRO A 23 -7.91 -9.89 18.21
C PRO A 23 -6.78 -8.86 18.37
N ARG A 24 -5.94 -8.67 17.35
CA ARG A 24 -4.86 -7.67 17.35
C ARG A 24 -5.37 -6.22 17.43
N ASP A 25 -6.63 -5.99 17.03
CA ASP A 25 -7.28 -4.67 17.04
C ASP A 25 -8.05 -4.38 18.33
N ALA A 26 -8.22 -5.34 19.25
CA ALA A 26 -9.06 -5.21 20.45
C ALA A 26 -8.75 -3.97 21.30
N ASN A 27 -7.48 -3.58 21.37
CA ASN A 27 -6.99 -2.43 22.14
C ASN A 27 -6.65 -1.22 21.26
N THR A 28 -7.29 -1.12 20.09
CA THR A 28 -7.11 -0.02 19.16
C THR A 28 -8.42 0.73 18.93
N PRO A 29 -8.39 1.98 18.45
CA PRO A 29 -9.60 2.69 18.01
C PRO A 29 -10.40 1.96 16.91
N ASP A 30 -9.79 0.98 16.24
CA ASP A 30 -10.38 0.21 15.15
C ASP A 30 -10.95 -1.15 15.63
N ASN A 31 -11.16 -1.36 16.94
CA ASN A 31 -11.66 -2.60 17.55
C ASN A 31 -13.10 -3.03 17.15
N TRP A 32 -13.66 -2.39 16.14
CA TRP A 32 -14.99 -2.63 15.59
C TRP A 32 -14.93 -2.90 14.07
N VAL A 33 -13.74 -2.78 13.46
CA VAL A 33 -13.55 -2.91 12.02
C VAL A 33 -13.19 -4.36 11.68
N PRO A 34 -14.00 -5.06 10.86
CA PRO A 34 -13.71 -6.42 10.41
C PRO A 34 -12.53 -6.42 9.42
N ARG A 35 -11.56 -7.32 9.63
CA ARG A 35 -10.35 -7.42 8.79
C ARG A 35 -9.97 -8.87 8.55
N HIS A 36 -9.55 -9.18 7.32
CA HIS A 36 -9.16 -10.54 6.96
C HIS A 36 -7.86 -10.95 7.67
N PRO A 37 -7.81 -12.12 8.34
CA PRO A 37 -6.68 -12.50 9.19
C PRO A 37 -5.37 -12.71 8.42
N GLU A 38 -5.46 -13.12 7.15
CA GLU A 38 -4.28 -13.35 6.28
C GLU A 38 -3.65 -12.07 5.74
N MET A 39 -4.28 -10.90 5.93
CA MET A 39 -3.69 -9.62 5.52
C MET A 39 -2.37 -9.39 6.26
N VAL A 40 -1.32 -9.05 5.51
CA VAL A 40 0.00 -8.77 6.08
C VAL A 40 0.01 -7.35 6.63
N ARG A 41 0.00 -7.23 7.96
CA ARG A 41 0.08 -5.94 8.68
C ARG A 41 1.49 -5.36 8.58
N LEU A 42 1.60 -4.12 8.10
CA LEU A 42 2.87 -3.47 7.78
C LEU A 42 3.36 -2.49 8.86
N THR A 43 2.48 -2.10 9.77
CA THR A 43 2.71 -1.12 10.85
C THR A 43 2.48 -1.73 12.24
N GLY A 44 2.43 -3.07 12.33
CA GLY A 44 1.99 -3.78 13.52
C GLY A 44 0.49 -3.57 13.77
N LYS A 45 0.11 -2.97 14.90
CA LYS A 45 -1.30 -2.82 15.31
C LYS A 45 -1.99 -1.60 14.67
N HIS A 46 -1.41 -0.40 14.82
CA HIS A 46 -2.08 0.87 14.47
C HIS A 46 -1.07 1.96 14.05
N PRO A 47 -1.41 2.85 13.09
CA PRO A 47 -2.59 2.83 12.23
C PRO A 47 -2.57 1.62 11.30
N PHE A 48 -3.74 1.08 10.94
CA PHE A 48 -3.80 -0.14 10.14
C PHE A 48 -3.35 0.10 8.69
N ASN A 49 -2.29 -0.58 8.30
CA ASN A 49 -1.79 -0.60 6.93
C ASN A 49 -1.45 -2.05 6.59
N ALA A 50 -2.06 -2.58 5.53
CA ALA A 50 -1.91 -3.98 5.17
C ALA A 50 -2.06 -4.21 3.66
N GLU A 51 -1.36 -5.23 3.17
CA GLU A 51 -1.56 -5.80 1.84
C GLU A 51 -1.90 -7.29 1.94
N ALA A 52 -2.62 -7.80 0.95
CA ALA A 52 -2.83 -9.23 0.82
C ALA A 52 -1.50 -9.94 0.51
N PRO A 53 -1.30 -11.19 0.94
CA PRO A 53 -0.23 -12.03 0.40
C PRO A 53 -0.30 -12.04 -1.13
N LEU A 54 0.83 -11.82 -1.80
CA LEU A 54 0.85 -11.59 -3.25
C LEU A 54 0.23 -12.76 -4.03
N SER A 55 0.52 -14.01 -3.65
CA SER A 55 -0.09 -15.18 -4.29
C SER A 55 -1.61 -15.21 -4.11
N LEU A 56 -2.09 -14.98 -2.88
CA LEU A 56 -3.50 -14.96 -2.56
C LEU A 56 -4.25 -13.85 -3.33
N LEU A 57 -3.66 -12.65 -3.44
CA LEU A 57 -4.22 -11.55 -4.23
C LEU A 57 -4.45 -11.97 -5.69
N MET A 58 -3.46 -12.65 -6.27
CA MET A 58 -3.47 -13.04 -7.68
C MET A 58 -4.38 -14.24 -7.96
N GLU A 59 -4.62 -15.09 -6.98
CA GLU A 59 -5.61 -16.17 -7.06
C GLU A 59 -7.04 -15.64 -7.23
N GLN A 60 -7.33 -14.42 -6.76
CA GLN A 60 -8.65 -13.79 -6.90
C GLN A 60 -8.93 -13.25 -8.31
N GLY A 61 -7.89 -13.10 -9.15
CA GLY A 61 -8.03 -12.63 -10.52
C GLY A 61 -8.32 -11.13 -10.62
N PHE A 62 -9.22 -10.76 -11.54
CA PHE A 62 -9.38 -9.37 -11.98
C PHE A 62 -9.92 -8.43 -10.91
N ILE A 63 -10.92 -8.86 -10.14
CA ILE A 63 -11.56 -8.07 -9.09
C ILE A 63 -11.11 -8.62 -7.73
N THR A 64 -10.44 -7.79 -6.95
CA THR A 64 -10.01 -8.09 -5.59
C THR A 64 -11.22 -8.02 -4.65
N PRO A 65 -11.52 -9.08 -3.88
CA PRO A 65 -12.55 -9.07 -2.84
C PRO A 65 -12.30 -7.98 -1.79
N ASN A 66 -13.38 -7.39 -1.27
CA ASN A 66 -13.32 -6.32 -0.27
C ASN A 66 -12.38 -6.64 0.92
N PRO A 67 -12.41 -7.84 1.54
CA PRO A 67 -11.53 -8.15 2.69
C PRO A 67 -10.04 -8.26 2.37
N LEU A 68 -9.68 -8.43 1.08
CA LEU A 68 -8.28 -8.51 0.62
C LEU A 68 -7.79 -7.25 -0.08
N HIS A 69 -8.66 -6.27 -0.31
CA HIS A 69 -8.24 -5.01 -0.90
C HIS A 69 -7.25 -4.31 0.05
N TYR A 70 -6.08 -3.89 -0.46
CA TYR A 70 -5.06 -3.30 0.40
C TYR A 70 -5.62 -2.10 1.18
N VAL A 71 -5.19 -1.96 2.44
CA VAL A 71 -5.64 -0.88 3.32
C VAL A 71 -4.46 0.02 3.66
N ARG A 72 -4.65 1.32 3.46
CA ARG A 72 -3.74 2.36 3.93
C ARG A 72 -4.54 3.36 4.74
N ASN A 73 -4.30 3.42 6.05
CA ASN A 73 -4.85 4.44 6.95
C ASN A 73 -3.73 5.28 7.56
N HIS A 74 -3.90 6.61 7.58
CA HIS A 74 -2.99 7.51 8.28
C HIS A 74 -3.29 7.60 9.79
N GLY A 75 -4.46 7.14 10.23
CA GLY A 75 -4.92 7.15 11.62
C GLY A 75 -6.13 6.23 11.82
N PRO A 76 -6.90 6.45 12.90
CA PRO A 76 -8.14 5.73 13.19
C PRO A 76 -9.18 5.79 12.08
N VAL A 77 -9.90 4.67 11.88
CA VAL A 77 -11.07 4.63 11.02
C VAL A 77 -12.22 5.39 11.68
N PRO A 78 -12.78 6.43 11.05
CA PRO A 78 -13.95 7.12 11.56
C PRO A 78 -15.17 6.18 11.62
N LYS A 79 -15.85 6.14 12.77
CA LYS A 79 -17.09 5.38 12.95
C LYS A 79 -18.29 6.22 12.49
N LEU A 80 -18.49 6.30 11.17
CA LEU A 80 -19.56 7.08 10.53
C LEU A 80 -20.83 6.26 10.35
N GLN A 81 -21.97 6.93 10.18
CA GLN A 81 -23.28 6.33 9.88
C GLN A 81 -23.85 6.96 8.62
N TRP A 82 -24.62 6.18 7.85
CA TRP A 82 -25.17 6.63 6.55
C TRP A 82 -26.12 7.82 6.73
N GLU A 83 -26.99 7.73 7.72
CA GLU A 83 -28.11 8.65 7.98
C GLU A 83 -27.63 10.03 8.47
N THR A 84 -26.50 10.07 9.19
CA THR A 84 -25.96 11.29 9.79
C THR A 84 -24.83 11.92 8.99
N HIS A 85 -24.18 11.16 8.10
CA HIS A 85 -23.09 11.70 7.29
C HIS A 85 -23.59 12.78 6.34
N ARG A 86 -22.82 13.85 6.19
CA ARG A 86 -23.12 14.95 5.27
C ARG A 86 -21.88 15.29 4.46
N LEU A 87 -22.08 15.51 3.16
CA LEU A 87 -21.07 16.07 2.28
C LEU A 87 -21.35 17.56 2.11
N THR A 88 -20.38 18.41 2.45
CA THR A 88 -20.44 19.85 2.17
C THR A 88 -19.70 20.15 0.87
N VAL A 89 -20.33 20.90 -0.03
CA VAL A 89 -19.72 21.43 -1.26
C VAL A 89 -19.75 22.96 -1.20
N ASN A 90 -18.59 23.60 -1.16
CA ASN A 90 -18.47 25.05 -0.95
C ASN A 90 -17.28 25.67 -1.71
N GLY A 91 -16.94 26.92 -1.38
CA GLY A 91 -15.85 27.68 -1.99
C GLY A 91 -16.33 28.52 -3.17
N LEU A 92 -15.59 28.49 -4.27
CA LEU A 92 -15.88 29.20 -5.52
C LEU A 92 -17.03 28.51 -6.31
N VAL A 93 -18.20 28.48 -5.69
CA VAL A 93 -19.44 27.87 -6.21
C VAL A 93 -20.59 28.87 -6.05
N SER A 94 -21.52 28.91 -7.00
CA SER A 94 -22.68 29.83 -6.92
C SER A 94 -23.82 29.30 -6.05
N LYS A 95 -23.87 27.97 -5.83
CA LYS A 95 -24.85 27.30 -4.99
C LYS A 95 -24.16 26.28 -4.06
N PRO A 96 -23.70 26.70 -2.87
CA PRO A 96 -23.18 25.76 -1.87
C PRO A 96 -24.20 24.66 -1.56
N LEU A 97 -23.74 23.43 -1.38
CA LEU A 97 -24.58 22.26 -1.12
C LEU A 97 -24.19 21.60 0.21
N ILE A 98 -25.18 21.07 0.92
CA ILE A 98 -24.99 20.13 2.03
C ILE A 98 -25.90 18.94 1.70
N LEU A 99 -25.30 17.79 1.38
CA LEU A 99 -26.02 16.62 0.91
C LEU A 99 -25.96 15.49 1.94
N SER A 100 -27.08 14.83 2.18
CA SER A 100 -27.12 13.53 2.85
C SER A 100 -26.63 12.41 1.93
N MET A 101 -26.38 11.23 2.50
CA MET A 101 -26.05 10.06 1.67
C MET A 101 -27.21 9.63 0.77
N ASP A 102 -28.46 9.80 1.21
CA ASP A 102 -29.65 9.52 0.38
C ASP A 102 -29.75 10.50 -0.79
N ASP A 103 -29.43 11.79 -0.58
CA ASP A 103 -29.36 12.76 -1.68
C ASP A 103 -28.31 12.33 -2.71
N ILE A 104 -27.13 11.87 -2.26
CA ILE A 104 -26.04 11.43 -3.12
C ILE A 104 -26.41 10.15 -3.88
N GLU A 105 -27.00 9.16 -3.21
CA GLU A 105 -27.38 7.88 -3.82
C GLU A 105 -28.48 8.05 -4.89
N ASN A 106 -29.34 9.05 -4.75
CA ASN A 106 -30.38 9.40 -5.73
C ASN A 106 -29.88 10.18 -6.96
N LEU A 107 -28.61 10.63 -6.99
CA LEU A 107 -28.04 11.28 -8.16
C LEU A 107 -27.61 10.26 -9.24
N PRO A 108 -27.50 10.67 -10.52
CA PRO A 108 -26.95 9.83 -11.57
C PRO A 108 -25.56 9.28 -11.20
N TYR A 109 -25.37 7.97 -11.35
CA TYR A 109 -24.13 7.29 -10.99
C TYR A 109 -23.40 6.70 -12.21
N LYS A 110 -22.09 6.48 -12.04
CA LYS A 110 -21.26 5.61 -12.88
C LYS A 110 -20.83 4.41 -12.04
N GLU A 111 -20.67 3.27 -12.71
CA GLU A 111 -20.16 2.03 -12.11
C GLU A 111 -19.14 1.40 -13.05
N PHE A 112 -17.90 1.19 -12.59
CA PHE A 112 -16.81 0.63 -13.39
C PHE A 112 -15.64 0.18 -12.51
N PRO A 113 -14.80 -0.76 -13.00
CA PRO A 113 -13.62 -1.21 -12.27
C PRO A 113 -12.50 -0.16 -12.30
N VAL A 114 -11.75 -0.05 -11.20
CA VAL A 114 -10.55 0.78 -11.09
C VAL A 114 -9.52 0.04 -10.27
N THR A 115 -8.29 -0.03 -10.76
CA THR A 115 -7.14 -0.45 -9.94
C THR A 115 -6.64 0.72 -9.12
N LEU A 116 -6.71 0.58 -7.80
CA LEU A 116 -6.09 1.48 -6.85
C LEU A 116 -4.67 0.99 -6.56
N THR A 117 -3.73 1.93 -6.52
CA THR A 117 -2.35 1.62 -6.13
C THR A 117 -1.78 2.67 -5.19
N CYS A 118 -1.18 2.22 -4.09
CA CYS A 118 -0.47 3.09 -3.16
C CYS A 118 0.79 3.65 -3.83
N ALA A 119 1.08 4.95 -3.62
CA ALA A 119 2.36 5.54 -4.03
C ALA A 119 3.56 4.81 -3.41
N GLY A 120 3.38 4.14 -2.26
CA GLY A 120 4.39 3.35 -1.58
C GLY A 120 4.54 1.91 -2.07
N ASN A 121 3.82 1.47 -3.13
CA ASN A 121 3.98 0.11 -3.64
C ASN A 121 5.45 -0.20 -3.95
N ARG A 122 5.91 -1.39 -3.55
CA ARG A 122 7.30 -1.85 -3.67
C ARG A 122 8.33 -1.00 -2.90
N ARG A 123 7.93 -0.28 -1.85
CA ARG A 123 8.84 0.54 -1.01
C ARG A 123 9.95 -0.30 -0.36
N LYS A 124 9.67 -1.55 0.05
CA LYS A 124 10.67 -2.35 0.78
C LYS A 124 11.94 -2.58 -0.05
N GLU A 125 11.83 -2.70 -1.37
CA GLU A 125 12.99 -2.78 -2.28
C GLU A 125 13.91 -1.56 -2.17
N GLN A 126 13.35 -0.34 -2.08
CA GLN A 126 14.15 0.86 -1.83
C GLN A 126 14.75 0.87 -0.42
N ASN A 127 13.99 0.41 0.58
CA ASN A 127 14.48 0.33 1.96
C ASN A 127 15.66 -0.64 2.13
N MET A 128 15.78 -1.65 1.26
CA MET A 128 16.94 -2.55 1.25
C MET A 128 18.22 -1.89 0.70
N ILE A 129 18.08 -0.79 -0.05
CA ILE A 129 19.21 0.04 -0.49
C ILE A 129 19.56 1.07 0.58
N LYS A 130 18.55 1.82 1.02
CA LYS A 130 18.64 2.85 2.05
C LYS A 130 17.27 3.07 2.67
N GLN A 131 17.19 3.06 4.00
CA GLN A 131 15.93 3.23 4.72
C GLN A 131 15.26 4.58 4.38
N SER A 132 14.03 4.53 3.86
CA SER A 132 13.15 5.68 3.61
C SER A 132 12.21 5.95 4.80
N LYS A 133 11.47 7.07 4.75
CA LYS A 133 10.42 7.43 5.71
C LYS A 133 9.10 6.77 5.31
N GLY A 134 8.99 5.48 5.55
CA GLY A 134 7.76 4.73 5.29
C GLY A 134 7.91 3.24 5.58
N PHE A 135 6.79 2.61 5.92
CA PHE A 135 6.72 1.18 6.20
C PHE A 135 6.84 0.33 4.92
N ASN A 136 7.21 -0.93 5.12
CA ASN A 136 7.73 -1.85 4.11
C ASN A 136 6.64 -2.53 3.25
N TRP A 137 6.02 -1.81 2.31
CA TRP A 137 5.19 -2.46 1.28
C TRP A 137 6.02 -3.42 0.42
N GLY A 138 5.48 -4.61 0.19
CA GLY A 138 5.84 -5.51 -0.89
C GLY A 138 5.23 -5.05 -2.22
N ALA A 139 4.90 -6.01 -3.09
CA ALA A 139 4.34 -5.75 -4.41
C ALA A 139 2.80 -5.89 -4.46
N ALA A 140 2.12 -5.94 -3.31
CA ALA A 140 0.67 -6.12 -3.24
C ALA A 140 -0.06 -4.88 -2.70
N ALA A 141 0.59 -3.70 -2.71
CA ALA A 141 -0.05 -2.42 -2.39
C ALA A 141 -0.92 -1.89 -3.55
N THR A 142 -1.60 -2.80 -4.23
CA THR A 142 -2.44 -2.58 -5.41
C THR A 142 -3.61 -3.57 -5.38
N SER A 143 -4.80 -3.12 -5.76
CA SER A 143 -6.02 -3.94 -5.78
C SER A 143 -7.02 -3.33 -6.77
N CYS A 144 -7.87 -4.15 -7.37
CA CYS A 144 -8.86 -3.70 -8.34
C CYS A 144 -10.26 -3.99 -7.81
N ALA A 145 -11.15 -3.00 -7.87
CA ALA A 145 -12.53 -3.15 -7.43
C ALA A 145 -13.49 -2.42 -8.38
N ILE A 146 -14.75 -2.86 -8.39
CA ILE A 146 -15.84 -2.16 -9.07
C ILE A 146 -16.33 -1.05 -8.14
N TRP A 147 -16.32 0.19 -8.60
CA TRP A 147 -16.74 1.35 -7.80
C TRP A 147 -18.03 1.92 -8.36
N LYS A 148 -19.02 2.15 -7.49
CA LYS A 148 -20.29 2.79 -7.82
C LYS A 148 -20.38 4.16 -7.13
N GLY A 149 -20.65 5.21 -7.90
CA GLY A 149 -20.66 6.56 -7.37
C GLY A 149 -21.12 7.64 -8.33
N VAL A 150 -21.36 8.84 -7.79
CA VAL A 150 -21.79 10.02 -8.56
C VAL A 150 -20.59 10.65 -9.27
N PRO A 151 -20.67 10.97 -10.57
CA PRO A 151 -19.62 11.74 -11.25
C PRO A 151 -19.38 13.08 -10.56
N LEU A 152 -18.12 13.38 -10.22
CA LEU A 152 -17.77 14.61 -9.52
C LEU A 152 -18.14 15.86 -10.33
N ASN A 153 -17.92 15.83 -11.65
CA ASN A 153 -18.31 16.93 -12.53
C ASN A 153 -19.82 17.23 -12.49
N HIS A 154 -20.67 16.21 -12.36
CA HIS A 154 -22.12 16.37 -12.23
C HIS A 154 -22.46 17.11 -10.93
N LEU A 155 -21.86 16.69 -9.81
CA LEU A 155 -22.05 17.36 -8.52
C LEU A 155 -21.54 18.81 -8.54
N LEU A 156 -20.38 19.07 -9.15
CA LEU A 156 -19.83 20.42 -9.26
C LEU A 156 -20.73 21.34 -10.11
N LYS A 157 -21.33 20.82 -11.19
CA LYS A 157 -22.34 21.54 -11.98
C LYS A 157 -23.59 21.85 -11.16
N LEU A 158 -24.06 20.92 -10.32
CA LEU A 158 -25.19 21.16 -9.42
C LEU A 158 -24.89 22.24 -8.36
N ALA A 159 -23.63 22.32 -7.91
CA ALA A 159 -23.16 23.40 -7.04
C ALA A 159 -22.97 24.74 -7.79
N GLY A 160 -23.19 24.74 -9.11
CA GLY A 160 -23.09 25.93 -9.95
C GLY A 160 -21.64 26.39 -10.18
N VAL A 161 -20.71 25.43 -10.30
CA VAL A 161 -19.35 25.67 -10.79
C VAL A 161 -19.40 25.97 -12.29
N ILE A 162 -18.81 27.11 -12.67
CA ILE A 162 -18.66 27.50 -14.07
C ILE A 162 -17.28 27.05 -14.56
N ASP A 163 -17.27 26.19 -15.57
CA ASP A 163 -16.05 25.67 -16.22
C ASP A 163 -15.55 26.61 -17.33
N GLU A 164 -15.38 27.88 -17.00
CA GLU A 164 -14.78 28.86 -17.89
C GLU A 164 -13.26 28.93 -17.71
N LYS A 165 -12.55 29.21 -18.80
CA LYS A 165 -11.10 29.47 -18.74
C LYS A 165 -10.87 30.75 -17.95
N THR A 166 -10.14 30.61 -16.85
CA THR A 166 -9.72 31.71 -15.99
C THR A 166 -8.21 31.87 -16.05
N ASP A 167 -7.72 33.09 -15.87
CA ASP A 167 -6.26 33.38 -15.79
C ASP A 167 -5.59 32.77 -14.55
N LYS A 168 -6.39 32.29 -13.59
CA LYS A 168 -5.93 31.64 -12.37
C LYS A 168 -6.25 30.15 -12.40
N PRO A 169 -5.34 29.27 -11.94
CA PRO A 169 -5.66 27.87 -11.75
C PRO A 169 -6.74 27.72 -10.68
N ARG A 170 -7.60 26.73 -10.86
CA ARG A 170 -8.62 26.36 -9.88
C ARG A 170 -8.45 24.88 -9.51
N TYR A 171 -8.83 24.56 -8.29
CA TYR A 171 -8.64 23.25 -7.70
C TYR A 171 -9.92 22.79 -7.02
N VAL A 172 -10.07 21.47 -6.94
CA VAL A 172 -11.07 20.81 -6.11
C VAL A 172 -10.34 20.17 -4.94
N CYS A 173 -10.54 20.73 -3.75
CA CYS A 173 -9.96 20.28 -2.50
C CYS A 173 -10.92 19.30 -1.81
N PHE A 174 -10.41 18.14 -1.42
CA PHE A 174 -11.13 17.09 -0.70
C PHE A 174 -10.65 17.03 0.75
N ALA A 175 -11.57 16.85 1.68
CA ALA A 175 -11.26 16.62 3.10
C ALA A 175 -11.99 15.39 3.64
N GLY A 176 -11.25 14.54 4.36
CA GLY A 176 -11.79 13.42 5.11
C GLY A 176 -12.33 13.81 6.47
N SER A 177 -13.07 12.89 7.10
CA SER A 177 -13.58 13.02 8.48
C SER A 177 -12.60 12.47 9.54
N ASP A 178 -11.44 12.02 9.11
CA ASP A 178 -10.43 11.42 9.98
C ASP A 178 -9.72 12.47 10.83
N LYS A 179 -9.36 12.05 12.05
CA LYS A 179 -8.65 12.89 13.02
C LYS A 179 -7.22 12.40 13.11
N LEU A 180 -6.30 13.18 12.56
CA LEU A 180 -4.89 12.87 12.47
C LEU A 180 -4.05 13.86 13.29
N PRO A 181 -2.78 13.52 13.61
CA PRO A 181 -1.92 14.42 14.38
C PRO A 181 -1.73 15.82 13.78
N ASN A 182 -1.83 15.95 12.44
CA ASN A 182 -1.67 17.21 11.73
C ASN A 182 -2.98 17.67 11.05
N GLY A 183 -4.12 17.42 11.70
CA GLY A 183 -5.45 17.83 11.22
C GLY A 183 -6.24 16.68 10.61
N PHE A 184 -6.77 16.87 9.40
CA PHE A 184 -7.52 15.85 8.65
C PHE A 184 -6.72 15.43 7.41
N TYR A 185 -7.04 14.25 6.85
CA TYR A 185 -6.48 13.90 5.56
C TYR A 185 -7.17 14.70 4.46
N GLY A 186 -6.38 15.45 3.70
CA GLY A 186 -6.89 16.25 2.59
C GLY A 186 -5.87 16.37 1.46
N THR A 187 -6.38 16.64 0.27
CA THR A 187 -5.60 16.88 -0.95
C THR A 187 -6.49 17.55 -1.98
N SER A 188 -5.90 18.06 -3.06
CA SER A 188 -6.64 18.59 -4.20
C SER A 188 -6.24 17.95 -5.52
N ILE A 189 -7.09 18.14 -6.53
CA ILE A 189 -6.77 17.97 -7.95
C ILE A 189 -7.13 19.25 -8.72
N PRO A 190 -6.56 19.48 -9.92
CA PRO A 190 -7.00 20.58 -10.78
C PRO A 190 -8.48 20.48 -11.12
N LEU A 191 -9.18 21.62 -11.15
CA LEU A 191 -10.61 21.69 -11.48
C LEU A 191 -10.88 21.13 -12.88
N GLU A 192 -10.02 21.43 -13.86
CA GLU A 192 -10.12 20.88 -15.22
C GLU A 192 -10.17 19.35 -15.21
N TRP A 193 -9.41 18.69 -14.33
CA TRP A 193 -9.42 17.24 -14.24
C TRP A 193 -10.73 16.72 -13.66
N ALA A 194 -11.25 17.40 -12.63
CA ALA A 194 -12.51 17.06 -11.99
C ALA A 194 -13.71 17.25 -12.92
N MET A 195 -13.67 18.27 -13.79
CA MET A 195 -14.74 18.61 -14.73
C MET A 195 -14.71 17.75 -16.00
N ASN A 196 -13.53 17.30 -16.42
CA ASN A 196 -13.34 16.51 -17.63
C ASN A 196 -13.91 15.09 -17.47
N ASP A 197 -14.97 14.79 -18.21
CA ASP A 197 -15.63 13.48 -18.24
C ASP A 197 -14.68 12.33 -18.61
N ALA A 198 -13.59 12.61 -19.35
CA ALA A 198 -12.57 11.64 -19.70
C ALA A 198 -11.78 11.11 -18.49
N ASN A 199 -11.79 11.79 -17.34
CA ASN A 199 -11.06 11.31 -16.16
C ASN A 199 -11.89 10.40 -15.23
N ASP A 200 -13.21 10.30 -15.44
CA ASP A 200 -14.09 9.44 -14.64
C ASP A 200 -13.96 9.61 -13.13
N VAL A 201 -13.75 10.84 -12.67
CA VAL A 201 -13.71 11.11 -11.23
C VAL A 201 -15.12 10.91 -10.64
N ILE A 202 -15.24 10.05 -9.64
CA ILE A 202 -16.52 9.77 -8.96
C ILE A 202 -16.39 9.94 -7.45
N LEU A 203 -17.52 10.22 -6.81
CA LEU A 203 -17.72 10.08 -5.37
C LEU A 203 -18.40 8.74 -5.13
N ALA A 204 -17.61 7.73 -4.78
CA ALA A 204 -18.06 6.37 -4.60
C ALA A 204 -18.70 6.17 -3.23
N TYR A 205 -19.84 5.49 -3.23
CA TYR A 205 -20.55 5.01 -2.03
C TYR A 205 -20.75 3.48 -2.05
N GLY A 206 -20.45 2.83 -3.19
CA GLY A 206 -20.43 1.37 -3.34
C GLY A 206 -19.11 0.82 -3.87
N MET A 207 -18.77 -0.39 -3.44
CA MET A 207 -17.57 -1.14 -3.81
C MET A 207 -17.91 -2.63 -3.95
N ASN A 208 -17.65 -3.19 -5.13
CA ASN A 208 -17.94 -4.58 -5.49
C ASN A 208 -19.40 -5.00 -5.25
N GLY A 209 -20.35 -4.10 -5.53
CA GLY A 209 -21.78 -4.34 -5.37
C GLY A 209 -22.33 -4.15 -3.94
N GLU A 210 -21.46 -3.87 -2.97
CA GLU A 210 -21.82 -3.61 -1.57
C GLU A 210 -21.63 -2.12 -1.22
N LYS A 211 -22.18 -1.67 -0.09
CA LYS A 211 -21.76 -0.39 0.51
C LYS A 211 -20.28 -0.45 0.86
N LEU A 212 -19.60 0.69 0.85
CA LEU A 212 -18.18 0.77 1.19
C LEU A 212 -17.89 0.10 2.55
N PRO A 213 -16.84 -0.74 2.66
CA PRO A 213 -16.33 -1.15 3.97
C PRO A 213 -15.72 0.04 4.74
N PRO A 214 -15.72 0.02 6.09
CA PRO A 214 -15.17 1.10 6.91
C PRO A 214 -13.72 1.48 6.56
N ASP A 215 -12.83 0.49 6.42
CA ASP A 215 -11.42 0.71 6.03
C ASP A 215 -11.26 1.33 4.63
N HIS A 216 -12.28 1.21 3.78
CA HIS A 216 -12.30 1.73 2.42
C HIS A 216 -13.13 3.00 2.25
N GLY A 217 -13.54 3.64 3.34
CA GLY A 217 -14.07 5.00 3.30
C GLY A 217 -15.57 5.14 3.49
N PHE A 218 -16.24 4.16 4.10
CA PHE A 218 -17.66 4.27 4.42
C PHE A 218 -18.02 5.61 5.11
N PRO A 219 -19.07 6.33 4.68
CA PRO A 219 -20.01 5.97 3.61
C PRO A 219 -19.65 6.54 2.23
N LEU A 220 -18.62 7.39 2.12
CA LEU A 220 -18.31 8.10 0.88
C LEU A 220 -16.79 8.32 0.71
N ARG A 221 -16.29 8.11 -0.50
CA ARG A 221 -14.90 8.44 -0.88
C ARG A 221 -14.78 9.03 -2.27
N ALA A 222 -13.69 9.75 -2.53
CA ALA A 222 -13.29 10.07 -3.90
C ALA A 222 -12.60 8.87 -4.57
N ILE A 223 -12.86 8.65 -5.86
CA ILE A 223 -12.12 7.75 -6.75
C ILE A 223 -11.66 8.57 -7.95
N ILE A 224 -10.36 8.56 -8.22
CA ILE A 224 -9.70 9.38 -9.25
C ILE A 224 -8.86 8.42 -10.11
N PRO A 225 -9.45 7.76 -11.11
CA PRO A 225 -8.80 6.70 -11.88
C PRO A 225 -7.43 7.11 -12.45
N GLY A 226 -6.48 6.17 -12.44
CA GLY A 226 -5.11 6.40 -12.93
C GLY A 226 -4.23 7.30 -12.05
N CYS A 227 -4.75 7.84 -10.94
CA CYS A 227 -3.96 8.53 -9.92
C CYS A 227 -3.55 7.60 -8.77
N ILE A 228 -2.54 8.02 -7.99
CA ILE A 228 -2.17 7.29 -6.76
C ILE A 228 -3.33 7.30 -5.76
N GLY A 229 -3.42 6.24 -4.94
CA GLY A 229 -4.44 6.11 -3.90
C GLY A 229 -4.47 7.27 -2.90
N GLY A 230 -3.34 7.98 -2.70
CA GLY A 230 -3.29 9.17 -1.84
C GLY A 230 -4.14 10.35 -2.33
N ARG A 231 -4.57 10.40 -3.60
CA ARG A 231 -5.52 11.43 -4.06
C ARG A 231 -6.98 11.04 -3.80
N MET A 232 -7.24 9.78 -3.51
CA MET A 232 -8.58 9.19 -3.39
C MET A 232 -9.07 9.22 -1.94
N VAL A 233 -9.34 10.42 -1.44
CA VAL A 233 -9.72 10.69 -0.03
C VAL A 233 -10.90 9.84 0.41
N LYS A 234 -10.74 9.16 1.55
CA LYS A 234 -11.75 8.33 2.21
C LYS A 234 -12.52 9.15 3.25
N TRP A 235 -13.69 8.65 3.65
CA TRP A 235 -14.53 9.27 4.69
C TRP A 235 -14.84 10.74 4.37
N LEU A 236 -15.11 11.01 3.09
CA LEU A 236 -15.17 12.34 2.50
C LEU A 236 -16.29 13.17 3.13
N SER A 237 -15.95 14.31 3.75
CA SER A 237 -16.88 15.21 4.42
C SER A 237 -17.04 16.55 3.71
N SER A 238 -16.00 17.02 3.01
CA SER A 238 -16.02 18.31 2.34
C SER A 238 -15.34 18.29 0.98
N ILE A 239 -15.93 19.02 0.05
CA ILE A 239 -15.36 19.43 -1.24
C ILE A 239 -15.37 20.96 -1.30
N THR A 240 -14.21 21.56 -1.56
CA THR A 240 -14.07 23.00 -1.69
C THR A 240 -13.46 23.34 -3.04
N VAL A 241 -14.17 24.13 -3.85
CA VAL A 241 -13.60 24.71 -5.08
C VAL A 241 -12.79 25.95 -4.70
N SER A 242 -11.54 26.00 -5.10
CA SER A 242 -10.56 26.98 -4.62
C SER A 242 -9.67 27.48 -5.75
N ASP A 243 -9.09 28.67 -5.61
CA ASP A 243 -8.03 29.19 -6.48
C ASP A 243 -6.61 28.76 -6.01
N LYS A 244 -6.56 27.95 -4.95
CA LYS A 244 -5.35 27.34 -4.38
C LYS A 244 -5.55 25.84 -4.15
N GLU A 245 -4.45 25.12 -4.15
CA GLU A 245 -4.41 23.71 -3.72
C GLU A 245 -4.88 23.55 -2.26
N SER A 246 -5.09 22.30 -1.86
CA SER A 246 -5.43 21.96 -0.48
C SER A 246 -4.34 22.44 0.48
N ASP A 247 -4.77 23.02 1.60
CA ASP A 247 -3.93 23.46 2.71
C ASP A 247 -3.57 22.31 3.69
N SER A 248 -4.02 21.09 3.43
CA SER A 248 -3.74 19.95 4.29
C SER A 248 -2.24 19.67 4.36
N TYR A 249 -1.74 19.40 5.58
CA TYR A 249 -0.37 18.95 5.80
C TYR A 249 0.01 17.78 4.89
N TYR A 250 -0.93 16.85 4.67
CA TYR A 250 -0.71 15.63 3.89
C TYR A 250 -0.67 15.87 2.37
N HIS A 251 -1.11 17.04 1.90
CA HIS A 251 -0.96 17.43 0.50
C HIS A 251 0.48 17.84 0.16
N TYR A 252 1.16 18.50 1.10
CA TYR A 252 2.54 19.00 0.91
C TYR A 252 3.60 18.04 1.45
N ASN A 253 3.43 17.53 2.67
CA ASN A 253 4.47 16.80 3.40
C ASN A 253 4.36 15.27 3.26
N ASP A 254 3.61 14.78 2.28
CA ASP A 254 3.45 13.37 1.90
C ASP A 254 3.22 13.25 0.38
N ASN A 255 3.27 12.04 -0.18
CA ASN A 255 2.92 11.76 -1.58
C ASN A 255 3.71 12.56 -2.63
N ARG A 256 5.03 12.60 -2.47
CA ARG A 256 5.99 13.27 -3.38
C ARG A 256 7.17 12.37 -3.75
N VAL A 257 7.71 12.56 -4.95
CA VAL A 257 9.02 11.99 -5.33
C VAL A 257 10.03 13.11 -5.37
N LEU A 258 10.83 13.23 -4.30
CA LEU A 258 11.93 14.19 -4.25
C LEU A 258 13.19 13.61 -4.91
N PRO A 259 14.11 14.46 -5.39
CA PRO A 259 15.41 14.02 -5.89
C PRO A 259 16.20 13.19 -4.84
N PRO A 260 17.00 12.19 -5.26
CA PRO A 260 17.64 11.22 -4.35
C PRO A 260 18.58 11.82 -3.29
N GLU A 261 19.10 13.03 -3.52
CA GLU A 261 19.98 13.75 -2.60
C GLU A 261 19.24 14.41 -1.42
N TYR A 262 17.90 14.45 -1.45
CA TYR A 262 17.11 14.97 -0.35
C TYR A 262 16.90 13.90 0.73
N ASP A 263 17.22 14.27 1.96
CA ASP A 263 16.69 13.60 3.15
C ASP A 263 15.61 14.47 3.81
N MET A 264 15.02 13.98 4.91
CA MET A 264 13.95 14.69 5.60
C MET A 264 14.38 16.03 6.19
N GLU A 265 15.63 16.11 6.65
CA GLU A 265 16.16 17.28 7.33
C GLU A 265 16.36 18.41 6.33
N ARG A 266 17.04 18.10 5.22
CA ARG A 266 17.23 19.01 4.10
C ARG A 266 15.91 19.41 3.48
N ALA A 267 15.02 18.46 3.18
CA ALA A 267 13.74 18.75 2.54
C ALA A 267 12.87 19.69 3.39
N THR A 268 12.88 19.53 4.72
CA THR A 268 12.17 20.42 5.64
C THR A 268 12.83 21.80 5.72
N LYS A 269 14.16 21.85 5.86
CA LYS A 269 14.93 23.11 5.94
C LYS A 269 14.74 23.97 4.68
N GLU A 270 14.81 23.35 3.50
CA GLU A 270 14.68 24.02 2.20
C GLU A 270 13.22 24.20 1.75
N LYS A 271 12.24 23.67 2.50
CA LYS A 271 10.81 23.73 2.17
C LYS A 271 10.46 23.19 0.77
N ILE A 272 11.23 22.22 0.27
CA ILE A 272 11.03 21.64 -1.08
C ILE A 272 9.67 20.93 -1.23
N TRP A 273 9.02 20.58 -0.11
CA TRP A 273 7.66 20.03 -0.06
C TRP A 273 6.60 20.89 -0.73
N TYR A 274 6.87 22.19 -0.93
CA TYR A 274 5.94 23.12 -1.58
C TYR A 274 6.21 23.31 -3.07
N ASN A 275 7.26 22.68 -3.63
CA ASN A 275 7.50 22.72 -5.07
C ASN A 275 6.51 21.76 -5.77
N PRO A 276 5.61 22.25 -6.64
CA PRO A 276 4.59 21.45 -7.29
C PRO A 276 5.16 20.35 -8.22
N ASP A 277 6.37 20.49 -8.75
CA ASP A 277 6.95 19.53 -9.71
C ASP A 277 7.13 18.12 -9.13
N TYR A 278 7.24 18.01 -7.80
CA TYR A 278 7.44 16.75 -7.11
C TYR A 278 6.15 16.08 -6.63
N ILE A 279 5.00 16.71 -6.86
CA ILE A 279 3.70 16.16 -6.46
C ILE A 279 3.37 14.91 -7.28
N ILE A 280 2.97 13.83 -6.61
CA ILE A 280 2.52 12.64 -7.33
C ILE A 280 1.02 12.75 -7.56
N ASN A 281 0.60 12.79 -8.82
CA ASN A 281 -0.81 12.68 -9.20
C ASN A 281 -1.05 11.35 -9.89
N LYS A 282 -0.66 11.24 -11.16
CA LYS A 282 -0.79 10.02 -11.97
C LYS A 282 0.23 8.96 -11.54
N LEU A 283 -0.16 7.69 -11.58
CA LEU A 283 0.75 6.56 -11.38
C LEU A 283 1.79 6.51 -12.52
N ASN A 284 2.99 6.00 -12.21
CA ASN A 284 3.94 5.57 -13.24
C ASN A 284 3.61 4.15 -13.69
N ILE A 285 4.20 3.74 -14.81
CA ILE A 285 4.14 2.35 -15.25
C ILE A 285 4.88 1.43 -14.28
N ASN A 286 4.30 0.27 -13.97
CA ASN A 286 4.86 -0.74 -13.09
C ASN A 286 4.47 -2.15 -13.54
N SER A 287 5.26 -3.14 -13.12
CA SER A 287 4.95 -4.57 -13.27
C SER A 287 5.67 -5.37 -12.19
N ALA A 288 5.10 -6.51 -11.83
CA ALA A 288 5.70 -7.46 -10.90
C ALA A 288 5.44 -8.90 -11.34
N ILE A 289 6.38 -9.78 -10.99
CA ILE A 289 6.26 -11.23 -11.19
C ILE A 289 5.54 -11.79 -9.97
N THR A 290 4.55 -12.66 -10.19
CA THR A 290 3.74 -13.29 -9.13
C THR A 290 3.92 -14.80 -9.12
N SER A 291 4.18 -15.39 -10.29
CA SER A 291 4.55 -16.80 -10.46
C SER A 291 5.82 -16.85 -11.31
N PRO A 292 6.90 -17.47 -10.85
CA PRO A 292 6.99 -18.27 -9.61
C PRO A 292 6.89 -17.43 -8.34
N ALA A 293 6.25 -17.99 -7.32
CA ALA A 293 6.08 -17.37 -6.01
C ALA A 293 7.39 -17.36 -5.21
N HIS A 294 7.45 -16.55 -4.17
CA HIS A 294 8.61 -16.55 -3.27
C HIS A 294 8.76 -17.91 -2.57
N ASN A 295 9.96 -18.47 -2.60
CA ASN A 295 10.32 -19.82 -2.15
C ASN A 295 9.58 -20.96 -2.87
N GLU A 296 8.93 -20.69 -4.01
CA GLU A 296 8.46 -21.75 -4.88
C GLU A 296 9.66 -22.59 -5.33
N ARG A 297 9.47 -23.91 -5.38
CA ARG A 297 10.50 -24.87 -5.75
C ARG A 297 10.02 -25.73 -6.90
N ILE A 298 10.83 -25.84 -7.94
CA ILE A 298 10.62 -26.78 -9.04
C ILE A 298 11.72 -27.82 -8.98
N SER A 299 11.35 -29.09 -8.85
CA SER A 299 12.34 -30.17 -8.88
C SER A 299 12.95 -30.32 -10.27
N LEU A 300 14.27 -30.51 -10.35
CA LEU A 300 14.94 -30.84 -11.61
C LEU A 300 14.52 -32.22 -12.14
N SER A 301 14.07 -33.14 -11.29
CA SER A 301 13.53 -34.44 -11.74
C SER A 301 12.23 -34.29 -12.53
N SER A 302 11.45 -33.23 -12.22
CA SER A 302 10.21 -32.91 -12.93
C SER A 302 10.43 -32.47 -14.38
N PHE A 303 11.66 -32.14 -14.79
CA PHE A 303 11.96 -31.72 -16.16
C PHE A 303 11.74 -32.83 -17.19
N VAL A 304 11.70 -34.10 -16.73
CA VAL A 304 11.44 -35.26 -17.56
C VAL A 304 9.95 -35.41 -17.88
N SER A 305 9.07 -34.99 -16.95
CA SER A 305 7.61 -35.17 -17.05
C SER A 305 6.86 -33.88 -17.39
N THR A 306 7.31 -32.74 -16.87
CA THR A 306 6.77 -31.41 -17.11
C THR A 306 7.63 -30.72 -18.17
N LYS A 307 7.01 -30.22 -19.24
CA LYS A 307 7.75 -29.59 -20.35
C LYS A 307 7.93 -28.09 -20.16
N GLU A 308 6.96 -27.42 -19.53
CA GLU A 308 6.89 -25.96 -19.48
C GLU A 308 6.50 -25.43 -18.10
N TYR A 309 6.90 -24.20 -17.84
CA TYR A 309 6.46 -23.41 -16.70
C TYR A 309 5.85 -22.10 -17.18
N THR A 310 4.74 -21.69 -16.58
CA THR A 310 4.07 -20.43 -16.93
C THR A 310 4.41 -19.35 -15.91
N ILE A 311 5.28 -18.43 -16.30
CA ILE A 311 5.59 -17.22 -15.54
C ILE A 311 4.40 -16.28 -15.68
N LYS A 312 3.94 -15.69 -14.57
CA LYS A 312 2.77 -14.80 -14.52
C LYS A 312 3.06 -13.55 -13.70
N GLY A 313 2.26 -12.51 -13.95
CA GLY A 313 2.25 -11.32 -13.13
C GLY A 313 1.18 -10.32 -13.53
N TYR A 314 1.29 -9.13 -12.96
CA TYR A 314 0.46 -7.97 -13.30
C TYR A 314 1.32 -6.82 -13.83
N ALA A 315 0.67 -5.89 -14.52
CA ALA A 315 1.21 -4.59 -14.91
C ALA A 315 0.12 -3.52 -14.79
N TYR A 316 0.50 -2.28 -14.45
CA TYR A 316 -0.41 -1.13 -14.44
C TYR A 316 0.34 0.13 -14.86
N THR A 317 -0.41 1.16 -15.24
CA THR A 317 0.11 2.52 -15.50
C THR A 317 -0.96 3.54 -15.10
N GLY A 318 -0.56 4.81 -14.97
CA GLY A 318 -1.46 5.89 -14.60
C GLY A 318 -2.12 6.59 -15.79
N GLY A 319 -2.96 7.56 -15.48
CA GLY A 319 -3.51 8.50 -16.46
C GLY A 319 -4.38 7.89 -17.56
N GLY A 320 -4.87 6.66 -17.39
CA GLY A 320 -5.73 5.98 -18.35
C GLY A 320 -5.00 5.35 -19.52
N GLN A 321 -3.66 5.25 -19.44
CA GLN A 321 -2.83 4.70 -20.51
C GLN A 321 -2.96 3.19 -20.62
N LYS A 322 -2.95 2.68 -21.85
CA LYS A 322 -2.96 1.23 -22.11
C LYS A 322 -1.58 0.63 -21.87
N ILE A 323 -1.50 -0.51 -21.19
CA ILE A 323 -0.32 -1.38 -21.26
C ILE A 323 -0.27 -2.03 -22.65
N THR A 324 0.79 -1.78 -23.41
CA THR A 324 0.92 -2.24 -24.80
C THR A 324 1.75 -3.50 -24.93
N ARG A 325 2.74 -3.69 -24.05
CA ARG A 325 3.53 -4.93 -23.99
C ARG A 325 4.06 -5.18 -22.58
N VAL A 326 4.30 -6.44 -22.26
CA VAL A 326 5.14 -6.87 -21.14
C VAL A 326 6.21 -7.81 -21.68
N GLU A 327 7.43 -7.62 -21.23
CA GLU A 327 8.60 -8.38 -21.68
C GLU A 327 9.28 -9.04 -20.48
N VAL A 328 9.70 -10.29 -20.67
CA VAL A 328 10.40 -11.09 -19.66
C VAL A 328 11.79 -11.46 -20.17
N SER A 329 12.80 -11.27 -19.33
CA SER A 329 14.17 -11.68 -19.59
C SER A 329 14.61 -12.77 -18.62
N LEU A 330 15.38 -13.74 -19.12
CA LEU A 330 15.99 -14.83 -18.35
C LEU A 330 17.53 -14.70 -18.27
N ASP A 331 18.08 -13.61 -18.81
CA ASP A 331 19.51 -13.43 -19.08
C ASP A 331 20.02 -12.03 -18.68
N TYR A 332 19.48 -11.50 -17.58
CA TYR A 332 19.85 -10.19 -17.03
C TYR A 332 19.51 -9.00 -17.94
N GLY A 333 18.44 -9.11 -18.72
CA GLY A 333 17.94 -8.06 -19.60
C GLY A 333 18.70 -7.93 -20.92
N LYS A 334 19.53 -8.92 -21.29
CA LYS A 334 20.23 -8.93 -22.59
C LYS A 334 19.27 -9.24 -23.74
N THR A 335 18.37 -10.20 -23.54
CA THR A 335 17.28 -10.52 -24.46
C THR A 335 15.93 -10.49 -23.74
N TRP A 336 14.87 -10.27 -24.51
CA TRP A 336 13.52 -10.05 -23.99
C TRP A 336 12.51 -10.87 -24.79
N LEU A 337 11.74 -11.68 -24.08
CA LEU A 337 10.64 -12.48 -24.61
C LEU A 337 9.33 -11.71 -24.41
N LEU A 338 8.50 -11.65 -25.44
CA LEU A 338 7.20 -10.98 -25.37
C LEU A 338 6.19 -11.87 -24.63
N ALA A 339 5.62 -11.38 -23.54
CA ALA A 339 4.57 -12.07 -22.80
C ALA A 339 3.18 -11.84 -23.43
N LYS A 340 2.28 -12.81 -23.27
CA LYS A 340 0.87 -12.66 -23.62
C LYS A 340 0.21 -11.72 -22.60
N LEU A 341 -0.39 -10.63 -23.08
CA LEU A 341 -1.22 -9.74 -22.26
C LEU A 341 -2.67 -10.23 -22.20
N THR A 342 -3.27 -10.13 -21.02
CA THR A 342 -4.70 -10.31 -20.78
C THR A 342 -5.23 -9.03 -20.13
N GLN A 343 -6.26 -8.43 -20.71
CA GLN A 343 -6.82 -7.14 -20.28
C GLN A 343 -8.31 -7.28 -19.97
N PRO A 344 -8.67 -7.84 -18.80
CA PRO A 344 -10.05 -8.22 -18.50
C PRO A 344 -11.02 -7.04 -18.46
N GLU A 345 -10.52 -5.81 -18.24
CA GLU A 345 -11.32 -4.59 -18.23
C GLU A 345 -12.20 -4.45 -19.47
N LEU A 346 -11.67 -4.76 -20.66
CA LEU A 346 -12.40 -4.60 -21.93
C LEU A 346 -13.55 -5.60 -22.11
N GLU A 347 -13.49 -6.73 -21.41
CA GLU A 347 -14.46 -7.82 -21.52
C GLU A 347 -15.41 -7.86 -20.31
N HIS A 348 -15.14 -7.04 -19.28
CA HIS A 348 -15.90 -7.08 -18.05
C HIS A 348 -17.35 -6.58 -18.25
N PRO A 349 -18.39 -7.31 -17.80
CA PRO A 349 -19.79 -6.97 -18.09
C PRO A 349 -20.21 -5.55 -17.69
N VAL A 350 -19.69 -5.04 -16.57
CA VAL A 350 -19.96 -3.65 -16.10
C VAL A 350 -19.41 -2.61 -17.09
N VAL A 351 -18.24 -2.87 -17.69
CA VAL A 351 -17.63 -1.98 -18.70
C VAL A 351 -18.40 -2.06 -20.01
N LEU A 352 -18.76 -3.27 -20.46
CA LEU A 352 -19.54 -3.48 -21.67
C LEU A 352 -20.89 -2.76 -21.62
N LYS A 353 -21.60 -2.83 -20.48
CA LYS A 353 -22.88 -2.13 -20.26
C LYS A 353 -22.77 -0.61 -20.35
N ARG A 354 -21.61 -0.04 -19.98
CA ARG A 354 -21.37 1.40 -19.98
C ARG A 354 -21.14 1.98 -21.39
N GLY A 355 -20.83 1.13 -22.37
CA GLY A 355 -20.47 1.54 -23.73
C GLY A 355 -18.98 1.87 -23.86
N ILE A 356 -18.32 1.25 -24.84
CA ILE A 356 -16.85 1.34 -25.05
C ILE A 356 -16.45 2.57 -25.89
N PHE A 357 -17.42 3.34 -26.41
CA PHE A 357 -17.15 4.37 -27.43
C PHE A 357 -17.66 5.78 -27.07
N PRO A 358 -16.86 6.85 -27.29
CA PRO A 358 -15.42 6.89 -27.54
C PRO A 358 -14.56 7.16 -26.30
N ILE A 359 -13.27 6.79 -26.45
CA ILE A 359 -12.07 6.94 -25.60
C ILE A 359 -11.75 5.69 -24.75
N PRO A 360 -10.82 4.82 -25.24
CA PRO A 360 -10.39 3.63 -24.53
C PRO A 360 -9.47 4.06 -23.37
N ARG A 361 -10.09 4.25 -22.21
CA ARG A 361 -9.40 4.59 -20.97
C ARG A 361 -9.17 3.30 -20.22
N PHE A 362 -7.93 3.09 -19.80
CA PHE A 362 -7.51 1.87 -19.11
C PHE A 362 -7.26 2.21 -17.66
N TRP A 363 -8.24 1.90 -16.80
CA TRP A 363 -8.19 2.20 -15.38
C TRP A 363 -7.71 1.03 -14.54
N CYS A 364 -7.62 -0.16 -15.16
CA CYS A 364 -7.30 -1.38 -14.46
C CYS A 364 -5.92 -1.91 -14.82
N TRP A 365 -5.36 -2.69 -13.90
CA TRP A 365 -4.20 -3.53 -14.19
C TRP A 365 -4.48 -4.50 -15.34
N SER A 366 -3.42 -4.89 -16.03
CA SER A 366 -3.39 -5.97 -17.00
C SER A 366 -2.65 -7.15 -16.40
N PHE A 367 -3.06 -8.37 -16.74
CA PHE A 367 -2.30 -9.57 -16.40
C PHE A 367 -1.41 -9.95 -17.58
N TRP A 368 -0.31 -10.63 -17.29
CA TRP A 368 0.56 -11.15 -18.31
C TRP A 368 1.02 -12.56 -17.94
N SER A 369 1.29 -13.35 -18.99
CA SER A 369 1.83 -14.70 -18.82
C SER A 369 2.75 -15.05 -19.97
N ILE A 370 3.79 -15.84 -19.68
CA ILE A 370 4.62 -16.48 -20.69
C ILE A 370 4.92 -17.91 -20.26
N SER A 371 4.59 -18.86 -21.11
CA SER A 371 4.97 -20.27 -20.94
C SER A 371 6.34 -20.47 -21.58
N ILE A 372 7.28 -20.94 -20.78
CA ILE A 372 8.65 -21.24 -21.23
C ILE A 372 8.97 -22.70 -20.97
N PRO A 373 9.80 -23.34 -21.81
CA PRO A 373 10.29 -24.67 -21.51
C PRO A 373 11.07 -24.69 -20.20
N LEU A 374 10.88 -25.73 -19.36
CA LEU A 374 11.57 -25.79 -18.05
C LEU A 374 13.09 -25.75 -18.18
N TYR A 375 13.64 -26.34 -19.24
CA TYR A 375 15.07 -26.28 -19.52
C TYR A 375 15.61 -24.86 -19.74
N SER A 376 14.75 -23.88 -20.06
CA SER A 376 15.14 -22.47 -20.15
C SER A 376 15.57 -21.88 -18.81
N PHE A 377 15.23 -22.52 -17.69
CA PHE A 377 15.77 -22.14 -16.38
C PHE A 377 17.16 -22.72 -16.10
N ILE A 378 17.69 -23.64 -16.93
CA ILE A 378 19.06 -24.13 -16.77
C ILE A 378 20.00 -22.96 -16.98
N ARG A 379 20.80 -22.62 -15.94
CA ARG A 379 21.68 -21.44 -15.89
C ARG A 379 20.96 -20.09 -15.95
N CYS A 380 19.63 -20.06 -15.84
CA CYS A 380 18.92 -18.84 -15.52
C CYS A 380 19.17 -18.54 -14.04
N GLU A 381 19.74 -17.38 -13.74
CA GLU A 381 19.98 -16.91 -12.37
C GLU A 381 18.99 -15.81 -11.96
N GLU A 382 18.30 -15.21 -12.93
CA GLU A 382 17.38 -14.11 -12.74
C GLU A 382 16.30 -14.09 -13.81
N ILE A 383 15.05 -13.94 -13.35
CA ILE A 383 13.90 -13.57 -14.19
C ILE A 383 13.64 -12.08 -13.95
N SER A 384 13.66 -11.28 -15.00
CA SER A 384 13.36 -9.84 -14.96
C SER A 384 12.12 -9.54 -15.80
N VAL A 385 11.26 -8.63 -15.33
CA VAL A 385 10.09 -8.14 -16.09
C VAL A 385 10.10 -6.62 -16.25
N ARG A 386 9.64 -6.14 -17.42
CA ARG A 386 9.30 -4.74 -17.67
C ARG A 386 8.02 -4.63 -18.50
N ALA A 387 7.27 -3.56 -18.27
CA ALA A 387 6.10 -3.19 -19.07
C ALA A 387 6.38 -1.95 -19.93
N TRP A 388 5.55 -1.76 -20.95
CA TRP A 388 5.46 -0.54 -21.74
C TRP A 388 4.02 -0.08 -21.89
N ASP A 389 3.79 1.22 -21.91
CA ASP A 389 2.46 1.79 -22.13
C ASP A 389 2.29 2.41 -23.53
N ALA A 390 1.10 2.94 -23.80
CA ALA A 390 0.72 3.58 -25.06
C ALA A 390 1.50 4.87 -25.37
N THR A 391 2.19 5.44 -24.36
CA THR A 391 3.06 6.61 -24.53
C THR A 391 4.53 6.22 -24.64
N HIS A 392 4.83 4.93 -24.79
CA HIS A 392 6.18 4.36 -24.85
C HIS A 392 7.02 4.59 -23.58
N ASN A 393 6.38 4.89 -22.45
CA ASN A 393 7.08 4.88 -21.17
C ASN A 393 7.36 3.44 -20.73
N THR A 394 8.53 3.22 -20.14
CA THR A 394 8.95 1.93 -19.58
C THR A 394 9.59 2.10 -18.20
N GLN A 395 10.03 0.98 -17.64
CA GLN A 395 10.59 0.88 -16.30
C GLN A 395 12.13 0.98 -16.33
N PRO A 396 12.75 1.66 -15.36
CA PRO A 396 14.20 1.69 -15.25
C PRO A 396 14.76 0.33 -14.81
N ASN A 397 16.00 0.03 -15.18
CA ASN A 397 16.63 -1.24 -14.80
C ASN A 397 16.85 -1.37 -13.29
N THR A 398 17.21 -0.25 -12.63
CA THR A 398 17.51 -0.17 -11.20
C THR A 398 16.59 0.84 -10.52
N PRO A 399 16.31 0.70 -9.21
CA PRO A 399 15.43 1.62 -8.51
C PRO A 399 16.05 3.01 -8.37
N THR A 400 15.22 4.04 -8.53
CA THR A 400 15.56 5.43 -8.18
C THR A 400 15.10 5.69 -6.75
N TRP A 401 16.05 5.75 -5.82
CA TRP A 401 15.74 5.99 -4.40
C TRP A 401 15.19 7.40 -4.18
N ASN A 402 14.19 7.54 -3.30
CA ASN A 402 13.74 8.82 -2.77
C ASN A 402 13.38 8.71 -1.29
N VAL A 403 13.37 9.84 -0.58
CA VAL A 403 13.21 9.88 0.88
C VAL A 403 11.89 9.29 1.40
N LEU A 404 10.83 9.29 0.60
CA LEU A 404 9.53 8.71 0.95
C LEU A 404 9.36 7.27 0.44
N GLY A 405 10.35 6.74 -0.30
CA GLY A 405 10.33 5.39 -0.86
C GLY A 405 9.13 5.16 -1.77
N MET A 406 8.70 6.18 -2.51
CA MET A 406 7.49 6.14 -3.34
C MET A 406 7.82 5.91 -4.81
N MET A 407 6.82 5.45 -5.57
CA MET A 407 6.85 5.29 -7.03
C MET A 407 7.97 4.36 -7.51
N ASN A 408 8.39 3.40 -6.69
CA ASN A 408 9.38 2.41 -7.10
C ASN A 408 8.85 1.56 -8.26
N ASN A 409 9.46 1.68 -9.43
CA ASN A 409 9.01 0.99 -10.63
C ASN A 409 10.14 0.35 -11.43
N CYS A 410 11.30 0.07 -10.83
CA CYS A 410 12.35 -0.64 -11.54
C CYS A 410 11.89 -2.02 -12.03
N HIS A 411 12.65 -2.63 -12.94
CA HIS A 411 12.44 -4.03 -13.33
C HIS A 411 12.27 -4.90 -12.07
N PHE A 412 11.15 -5.62 -11.98
CA PHE A 412 10.95 -6.57 -10.89
C PHE A 412 11.76 -7.83 -11.19
N ARG A 413 12.51 -8.31 -10.20
CA ARG A 413 13.50 -9.39 -10.41
C ARG A 413 13.29 -10.54 -9.44
N VAL A 414 13.20 -11.75 -9.97
CA VAL A 414 13.17 -12.99 -9.19
C VAL A 414 14.48 -13.72 -9.41
N LYS A 415 15.23 -13.96 -8.34
CA LYS A 415 16.45 -14.79 -8.38
C LYS A 415 16.09 -16.25 -8.44
N VAL A 416 16.84 -17.01 -9.24
CA VAL A 416 16.69 -18.44 -9.42
C VAL A 416 17.93 -19.11 -8.82
N ASN A 417 17.75 -19.87 -7.76
CA ASN A 417 18.83 -20.55 -7.06
C ASN A 417 18.70 -22.05 -7.25
N THR A 418 19.80 -22.74 -7.55
CA THR A 418 19.81 -24.20 -7.47
C THR A 418 20.12 -24.61 -6.04
N ILE A 419 19.23 -25.37 -5.41
CA ILE A 419 19.42 -25.92 -4.06
C ILE A 419 19.46 -27.45 -4.12
N ASN A 420 20.28 -28.05 -3.26
CA ASN A 420 20.36 -29.50 -3.07
C ASN A 420 19.66 -29.88 -1.77
N GLN A 421 18.73 -30.83 -1.84
CA GLN A 421 18.12 -31.46 -0.67
C GLN A 421 18.21 -32.98 -0.81
N GLY A 422 19.26 -33.55 -0.22
CA GLY A 422 19.52 -34.99 -0.24
C GLY A 422 19.94 -35.49 -1.63
N LYS A 423 19.04 -36.23 -2.30
CA LYS A 423 19.27 -36.81 -3.65
C LYS A 423 18.59 -36.01 -4.77
N GLU A 424 17.94 -34.90 -4.43
CA GLU A 424 17.14 -34.12 -5.37
C GLU A 424 17.63 -32.67 -5.41
N PHE A 425 17.63 -32.10 -6.62
CA PHE A 425 17.95 -30.71 -6.87
C PHE A 425 16.68 -29.95 -7.21
N PHE A 426 16.56 -28.74 -6.67
CA PHE A 426 15.44 -27.86 -6.94
C PHE A 426 15.94 -26.52 -7.46
N LEU A 427 15.14 -25.90 -8.32
CA LEU A 427 15.19 -24.47 -8.55
C LEU A 427 14.30 -23.78 -7.53
N GLU A 428 14.88 -22.94 -6.68
CA GLU A 428 14.16 -22.09 -5.73
C GLU A 428 14.09 -20.65 -6.25
N PHE A 429 12.89 -20.09 -6.24
CA PHE A 429 12.63 -18.74 -6.74
C PHE A 429 12.52 -17.74 -5.59
N ARG A 430 13.32 -16.68 -5.63
CA ARG A 430 13.39 -15.67 -4.59
C ARG A 430 12.96 -14.32 -5.17
N HIS A 431 11.81 -13.81 -4.75
CA HIS A 431 11.39 -12.42 -4.98
C HIS A 431 12.34 -11.40 -4.31
N PRO A 432 12.30 -10.10 -4.65
CA PRO A 432 13.17 -9.08 -4.04
C PRO A 432 13.05 -9.03 -2.52
N THR A 433 11.81 -8.98 -2.03
CA THR A 433 11.47 -8.85 -0.61
C THR A 433 10.13 -9.53 -0.31
N GLN A 434 9.87 -9.84 0.96
CA GLN A 434 8.52 -10.18 1.47
C GLN A 434 7.88 -8.94 2.13
N PRO A 435 6.55 -8.77 2.13
CA PRO A 435 5.89 -7.59 2.70
C PRO A 435 6.14 -7.42 4.21
N GLY A 436 6.09 -6.18 4.69
CA GLY A 436 6.25 -5.83 6.10
C GLY A 436 7.63 -6.23 6.64
N ASN A 437 7.63 -6.82 7.84
CA ASN A 437 8.84 -7.37 8.47
C ASN A 437 9.05 -8.86 8.19
N ASN A 438 8.23 -9.46 7.30
CA ASN A 438 8.40 -10.87 6.96
C ASN A 438 9.82 -11.10 6.42
N PRO A 439 10.51 -12.15 6.91
CA PRO A 439 11.85 -12.47 6.48
C PRO A 439 11.84 -12.99 5.05
N GLY A 440 12.97 -12.84 4.37
CA GLY A 440 13.18 -13.39 3.04
C GLY A 440 13.09 -12.39 1.90
N GLY A 441 13.44 -12.91 0.73
CA GLY A 441 13.80 -12.15 -0.46
C GLY A 441 15.30 -12.15 -0.70
N TRP A 442 15.74 -11.83 -1.92
CA TRP A 442 17.17 -11.79 -2.25
C TRP A 442 17.83 -10.44 -1.89
N MET A 443 17.05 -9.37 -1.70
CA MET A 443 17.59 -8.07 -1.26
C MET A 443 17.77 -7.99 0.25
N VAL A 444 17.12 -8.87 1.01
CA VAL A 444 17.22 -8.91 2.47
C VAL A 444 18.50 -9.66 2.83
N LYS A 445 19.43 -8.98 3.50
CA LYS A 445 20.64 -9.62 4.02
C LYS A 445 20.25 -10.76 4.95
N PRO A 446 20.88 -11.95 4.88
CA PRO A 446 20.69 -12.98 5.89
C PRO A 446 20.97 -12.37 7.25
N GLU A 447 20.07 -12.56 8.22
CA GLU A 447 20.45 -12.29 9.61
C GLU A 447 21.67 -13.17 9.90
N PRO A 448 22.76 -12.61 10.48
CA PRO A 448 23.81 -13.48 10.99
C PRO A 448 23.16 -14.49 11.92
N PRO A 449 23.56 -15.78 11.89
CA PRO A 449 23.03 -16.75 12.83
C PRO A 449 23.13 -16.14 14.22
N LYS A 450 22.02 -16.13 14.96
CA LYS A 450 22.02 -15.77 16.37
C LYS A 450 23.02 -16.72 17.02
N THR A 451 24.26 -16.28 17.14
CA THR A 451 25.25 -16.96 17.96
C THR A 451 24.63 -16.90 19.34
N GLU A 452 24.17 -18.05 19.82
CA GLU A 452 24.10 -18.29 21.25
C GLU A 452 25.47 -17.88 21.76
N LYS A 453 25.57 -16.68 22.33
CA LYS A 453 26.76 -16.29 23.06
C LYS A 453 26.76 -17.22 24.26
N THR A 454 27.43 -18.37 24.11
CA THR A 454 28.05 -19.06 25.22
C THR A 454 28.75 -17.99 26.02
N VAL A 455 28.29 -17.80 27.25
CA VAL A 455 28.78 -16.81 28.20
C VAL A 455 30.25 -17.13 28.47
N SER A 456 31.13 -16.56 27.67
CA SER A 456 32.57 -16.59 27.93
C SER A 456 32.87 -15.46 28.91
N ASN A 457 33.09 -15.85 30.16
CA ASN A 457 33.64 -14.99 31.19
C ASN A 457 35.02 -14.46 30.78
N SER A 458 35.07 -13.25 30.21
CA SER A 458 36.26 -12.38 30.33
C SER A 458 35.96 -10.96 29.82
N SER A 459 35.73 -10.03 30.73
CA SER A 459 36.46 -8.76 30.81
C SER A 459 35.79 -7.86 31.86
N THR A 460 36.48 -7.77 32.99
CA THR A 460 36.27 -6.80 34.05
C THR A 460 36.39 -5.37 33.50
N SER A 461 35.25 -4.67 33.37
CA SER A 461 35.20 -3.21 33.55
C SER A 461 33.78 -2.72 33.92
N ASN A 462 33.69 -2.18 35.14
CA ASN A 462 32.66 -1.27 35.67
C ASN A 462 31.17 -1.62 35.50
N ASN A 463 30.76 -2.60 36.30
CA ASN A 463 29.37 -2.86 36.65
C ASN A 463 28.89 -1.80 37.68
N LYS A 464 28.22 -0.74 37.21
CA LYS A 464 27.36 0.12 38.05
C LYS A 464 25.93 -0.04 37.55
N ASP A 465 25.12 -0.77 38.32
CA ASP A 465 23.65 -0.81 38.34
C ASP A 465 22.91 -0.58 37.01
N LYS A 466 22.95 -1.57 36.10
CA LYS A 466 21.90 -1.66 35.08
C LYS A 466 20.63 -2.15 35.75
N ARG A 467 19.66 -1.26 35.91
CA ARG A 467 18.31 -1.60 36.40
C ARG A 467 17.69 -2.64 35.47
N THR A 468 17.05 -3.65 36.06
CA THR A 468 16.30 -4.66 35.32
C THR A 468 14.83 -4.56 35.64
N PHE A 469 13.98 -4.83 34.65
CA PHE A 469 12.53 -4.76 34.77
C PHE A 469 11.87 -6.02 34.24
N THR A 470 10.77 -6.43 34.86
CA THR A 470 9.88 -7.48 34.35
C THR A 470 8.83 -6.88 33.41
N THR A 471 8.26 -7.69 32.51
CA THR A 471 7.15 -7.26 31.66
C THR A 471 5.99 -6.70 32.49
N GLN A 472 5.66 -7.34 33.62
CA GLN A 472 4.60 -6.91 34.53
C GLN A 472 4.87 -5.55 35.19
N GLN A 473 6.14 -5.19 35.40
CA GLN A 473 6.48 -3.85 35.87
C GLN A 473 6.26 -2.84 34.76
N VAL A 474 6.74 -3.13 33.55
CA VAL A 474 6.57 -2.24 32.39
C VAL A 474 5.10 -2.01 32.05
N GLU A 475 4.25 -3.04 32.13
CA GLU A 475 2.79 -2.98 31.89
C GLU A 475 2.05 -1.94 32.74
N LYS A 476 2.59 -1.55 33.90
CA LYS A 476 2.01 -0.51 34.77
C LYS A 476 2.21 0.91 34.22
N HIS A 477 3.19 1.10 33.35
CA HIS A 477 3.57 2.38 32.76
C HIS A 477 2.92 2.55 31.38
N ASN A 478 1.59 2.68 31.38
CA ASN A 478 0.75 2.55 30.19
C ASN A 478 -0.12 3.79 29.86
N ASN A 479 0.25 4.99 30.32
CA ASN A 479 -0.55 6.21 30.13
C ASN A 479 0.30 7.45 29.77
N GLU A 480 -0.34 8.57 29.40
CA GLU A 480 0.34 9.79 28.94
C GLU A 480 1.34 10.37 29.95
N LYS A 481 1.10 10.20 31.24
CA LYS A 481 1.97 10.75 32.29
C LYS A 481 3.06 9.78 32.72
N ASP A 482 2.98 8.53 32.25
CA ASP A 482 3.88 7.45 32.64
C ASP A 482 3.85 6.34 31.56
N CYS A 483 4.72 6.46 30.57
CA CYS A 483 4.70 5.65 29.35
C CYS A 483 6.06 4.97 29.11
N TRP A 484 6.13 3.68 29.42
CA TRP A 484 7.32 2.88 29.13
C TRP A 484 7.05 1.91 27.98
N ILE A 485 8.09 1.58 27.22
CA ILE A 485 8.01 0.60 26.12
C ILE A 485 9.22 -0.33 26.15
N ILE A 486 9.06 -1.53 25.59
CA ILE A 486 10.14 -2.51 25.43
C ILE A 486 10.52 -2.59 23.95
N ILE A 487 11.81 -2.46 23.65
CA ILE A 487 12.38 -2.69 22.31
C ILE A 487 13.62 -3.57 22.48
N GLU A 488 13.64 -4.74 21.84
CA GLU A 488 14.75 -5.71 21.88
C GLU A 488 15.29 -5.99 23.30
N LYS A 489 14.38 -6.34 24.21
CA LYS A 489 14.66 -6.59 25.64
C LYS A 489 15.27 -5.40 26.39
N LYS A 490 15.10 -4.17 25.90
CA LYS A 490 15.48 -2.94 26.62
C LYS A 490 14.23 -2.13 26.92
N VAL A 491 14.20 -1.50 28.10
CA VAL A 491 13.08 -0.69 28.58
C VAL A 491 13.41 0.79 28.43
N TYR A 492 12.46 1.53 27.89
CA TYR A 492 12.59 2.96 27.60
C TYR A 492 11.44 3.75 28.21
N ASP A 493 11.75 4.84 28.92
CA ASP A 493 10.76 5.82 29.38
C ASP A 493 10.55 6.89 28.30
N CYS A 494 9.43 6.79 27.60
CA CYS A 494 9.08 7.66 26.48
C CYS A 494 8.15 8.81 26.89
N THR A 495 7.83 8.97 28.18
CA THR A 495 6.85 9.95 28.69
C THR A 495 7.10 11.36 28.17
N ARG A 496 8.36 11.83 28.21
CA ARG A 496 8.74 13.18 27.75
C ARG A 496 8.80 13.29 26.22
N PHE A 497 8.87 12.17 25.51
CA PHE A 497 8.96 12.13 24.06
C PHE A 497 7.60 12.08 23.35
N LEU A 498 6.54 11.64 24.05
CA LEU A 498 5.19 11.50 23.50
C LEU A 498 4.73 12.72 22.70
N LYS A 499 4.91 13.92 23.26
CA LYS A 499 4.42 15.18 22.68
C LYS A 499 5.22 15.67 21.47
N VAL A 500 6.42 15.16 21.28
CA VAL A 500 7.33 15.55 20.19
C VAL A 500 7.60 14.40 19.22
N HIS A 501 6.91 13.26 19.39
CA HIS A 501 7.04 12.13 18.47
C HIS A 501 6.45 12.51 17.10
N PRO A 502 7.21 12.36 16.00
CA PRO A 502 6.75 12.77 14.67
C PRO A 502 5.50 12.04 14.14
N GLY A 503 5.16 10.88 14.70
CA GLY A 503 3.96 10.11 14.40
C GLY A 503 2.74 10.48 15.24
N GLY A 504 2.89 11.44 16.17
CA GLY A 504 1.84 11.84 17.11
C GLY A 504 1.85 11.02 18.41
N LEU A 505 1.17 11.56 19.41
CA LEU A 505 1.12 11.03 20.78
C LEU A 505 0.51 9.61 20.85
N GLU A 506 -0.60 9.38 20.16
CA GLU A 506 -1.32 8.10 20.13
C GLU A 506 -0.48 6.94 19.57
N ALA A 507 0.47 7.21 18.68
CA ALA A 507 1.29 6.18 18.03
C ALA A 507 2.20 5.44 19.03
N ILE A 508 2.61 6.11 20.10
CA ILE A 508 3.36 5.48 21.20
C ILE A 508 2.39 5.02 22.30
N LEU A 509 1.35 5.79 22.63
CA LEU A 509 0.48 5.46 23.76
C LEU A 509 -0.30 4.16 23.61
N ILE A 510 -0.74 3.81 22.40
CA ILE A 510 -1.39 2.53 22.12
C ILE A 510 -0.51 1.31 22.49
N ASN A 511 0.79 1.58 22.52
CA ASN A 511 1.89 0.67 22.71
C ASN A 511 2.55 0.81 24.11
N ALA A 512 2.03 1.70 24.96
CA ALA A 512 2.53 1.93 26.31
C ALA A 512 2.36 0.67 27.18
N GLY A 513 3.39 0.38 27.96
CA GLY A 513 3.51 -0.80 28.81
C GLY A 513 3.79 -2.11 28.08
N LYS A 514 4.11 -2.10 26.77
CA LYS A 514 4.21 -3.32 25.95
C LYS A 514 5.57 -3.46 25.27
N ASP A 515 5.85 -4.66 24.77
CA ASP A 515 6.91 -4.88 23.76
C ASP A 515 6.42 -4.46 22.39
N VAL A 516 7.18 -3.56 21.79
CA VAL A 516 6.85 -2.81 20.58
C VAL A 516 7.97 -2.93 19.56
N THR A 517 8.83 -3.94 19.71
CA THR A 517 9.99 -4.19 18.85
C THR A 517 9.59 -4.26 17.38
N GLU A 518 8.47 -4.94 17.08
CA GLU A 518 7.98 -5.09 15.70
C GLU A 518 7.46 -3.76 15.13
N GLU A 519 6.64 -3.03 15.87
CA GLU A 519 6.11 -1.71 15.51
C GLU A 519 7.23 -0.69 15.31
N PHE A 520 8.23 -0.71 16.19
CA PHE A 520 9.38 0.18 16.11
C PHE A 520 10.18 -0.10 14.84
N ASN A 521 10.57 -1.36 14.61
CA ASN A 521 11.38 -1.77 13.47
C ASN A 521 10.66 -1.59 12.12
N ALA A 522 9.32 -1.63 12.11
CA ALA A 522 8.53 -1.44 10.90
C ALA A 522 8.59 -0.02 10.31
N ILE A 523 8.80 1.00 11.16
CA ILE A 523 8.57 2.41 10.81
C ILE A 523 9.81 3.29 11.05
N HIS A 524 10.68 2.95 12.01
CA HIS A 524 11.75 3.81 12.48
C HIS A 524 13.11 3.52 11.82
N SER A 525 13.88 4.58 11.53
CA SER A 525 15.21 4.48 10.93
C SER A 525 16.32 4.23 11.97
N SER A 526 17.53 3.90 11.50
CA SER A 526 18.72 3.77 12.37
C SER A 526 19.03 5.05 13.16
N LYS A 527 18.77 6.24 12.59
CA LYS A 527 18.90 7.54 13.29
C LYS A 527 17.87 7.67 14.43
N ALA A 528 16.65 7.17 14.24
CA ALA A 528 15.66 7.12 15.32
C ALA A 528 16.09 6.14 16.42
N ARG A 529 16.66 4.99 16.05
CA ARG A 529 17.23 4.03 16.99
C ARG A 529 18.33 4.64 17.85
N ALA A 530 19.26 5.39 17.26
CA ALA A 530 20.31 6.08 18.01
C ALA A 530 19.78 7.16 18.99
N ARG A 531 18.54 7.62 18.83
CA ARG A 531 17.91 8.55 19.78
C ARG A 531 17.30 7.83 20.99
N LEU A 532 17.03 6.52 20.90
CA LEU A 532 16.45 5.74 22.00
C LEU A 532 17.34 5.71 23.24
N ASP A 533 18.66 5.79 23.07
CA ASP A 533 19.61 5.76 24.18
C ASP A 533 19.34 6.85 25.23
N LYS A 534 18.72 7.97 24.83
CA LYS A 534 18.33 9.07 25.74
C LYS A 534 17.16 8.72 26.66
N PHE A 535 16.39 7.70 26.31
CA PHE A 535 15.18 7.26 27.01
C PHE A 535 15.37 5.92 27.71
N TYR A 536 16.53 5.29 27.54
CA TYR A 536 16.83 3.97 28.11
C TYR A 536 16.90 4.05 29.65
N ILE A 537 16.17 3.14 30.31
CA ILE A 537 16.11 3.08 31.77
C ILE A 537 16.59 1.75 32.35
N GLY A 538 16.74 0.70 31.53
CA GLY A 538 17.24 -0.60 31.96
C GLY A 538 16.93 -1.75 30.99
N ASP A 539 17.33 -2.96 31.37
CA ASP A 539 17.13 -4.18 30.56
C ASP A 539 15.89 -4.96 31.04
N LEU A 540 15.24 -5.69 30.14
CA LEU A 540 14.16 -6.61 30.47
C LEU A 540 14.74 -7.91 31.05
N SER A 541 14.25 -8.33 32.21
CA SER A 541 14.66 -9.58 32.84
C SER A 541 14.02 -10.80 32.16
N ASP A 542 14.78 -11.85 31.90
CA ASP A 542 14.31 -13.10 31.24
C ASP A 542 13.43 -14.01 32.14
N ASN A 543 13.08 -13.60 33.37
CA ASN A 543 12.35 -14.46 34.31
C ASN A 543 10.84 -14.47 34.05
N THR A 544 10.39 -15.42 33.23
CA THR A 544 9.02 -15.95 33.29
C THR A 544 8.92 -16.89 34.49
N GLN A 545 8.63 -16.38 35.69
CA GLN A 545 8.16 -17.26 36.77
C GLN A 545 6.70 -17.62 36.48
N ALA A 546 6.52 -18.78 35.84
CA ALA A 546 5.28 -19.54 35.92
C ALA A 546 4.99 -19.79 37.41
N LYS A 547 3.90 -19.20 37.93
CA LYS A 547 3.34 -19.62 39.21
C LYS A 547 2.45 -20.84 38.93
N LEU A 548 2.85 -21.96 39.52
CA LEU A 548 2.07 -23.19 39.69
C LEU A 548 0.73 -22.89 40.38
#